data_AF-A0A7V8AED5-F1
#
_entry.id   AF-A0A7V8AED5-F1
#
_cell.length_a   1.000
_cell.length_b   1.000
_cell.length_c   1.000
_cell.angle_alpha   90.00
_cell.angle_beta   90.00
_cell.angle_gamma   90.00
#
_symmetry.space_group_name_H-M   'P 1'
#
loop_
_entity.id
_entity.type
_entity.pdbx_description
1 polymer ?
#
loop_
_entity_poly.entity_id
_entity_poly.type
_entity_poly.pdbx_seq_one_letter_code
_entity_poly.pdbx_strand_id
1 'polypeptide(L)'
;MGSGFFLVRMRMKEINGSTAVTYSTRDYWLAGALLAAGHKLLRLDWQSGRAFFVFNDLEKCEQAAGAYWAGTLKVSAKVFTDALRTLKDRLYGNGYDKSRP
;
A
#
# COMPACT_ATOMS: atom_id res chain seq x y z
N MET A 1 5.71 -13.19 24.92
CA MET A 1 6.19 -12.08 24.08
C MET A 1 5.09 -11.74 23.11
N GLY A 2 4.34 -10.66 23.41
CA GLY A 2 3.12 -10.31 22.70
C GLY A 2 3.40 -9.94 21.26
N SER A 3 2.95 -10.79 20.35
CA SER A 3 2.87 -10.55 18.92
C SER A 3 2.08 -9.26 18.69
N GLY A 4 2.79 -8.19 18.33
CA GLY A 4 2.23 -6.96 17.78
C GLY A 4 1.61 -7.27 16.42
N PHE A 5 0.45 -7.89 16.43
CA PHE A 5 -0.49 -7.89 15.32
C PHE A 5 -0.90 -6.43 15.10
N PHE A 6 -0.14 -5.70 14.28
CA PHE A 6 -0.61 -4.47 13.67
C PHE A 6 -1.67 -4.87 12.65
N LEU A 7 -2.85 -5.11 13.21
CA LEU A 7 -4.11 -5.34 12.52
C LEU A 7 -4.35 -4.13 11.60
N VAL A 8 -3.97 -4.22 10.33
CA VAL A 8 -4.43 -3.29 9.29
C VAL A 8 -5.89 -3.62 8.99
N ARG A 9 -6.77 -3.47 9.98
CA ARG A 9 -8.22 -3.53 9.81
C ARG A 9 -8.70 -2.09 9.64
N MET A 10 -8.55 -1.57 8.42
CA MET A 10 -9.24 -0.33 8.05
C MET A 10 -10.64 -0.66 7.53
N ARG A 11 -11.63 -0.17 8.29
CA ARG A 11 -13.07 -0.27 8.02
C ARG A 11 -13.41 0.07 6.58
N MET A 12 -14.31 -0.72 6.02
CA MET A 12 -15.23 -0.35 4.96
C MET A 12 -15.70 1.10 5.14
N LYS A 13 -15.36 1.97 4.19
CA LYS A 13 -16.18 3.13 3.87
C LYS A 13 -16.91 2.77 2.59
N GLU A 14 -18.14 2.31 2.74
CA GLU A 14 -19.13 2.37 1.68
C GLU A 14 -19.30 3.84 1.29
N ILE A 15 -18.87 4.18 0.07
CA ILE A 15 -19.29 5.40 -0.60
C ILE A 15 -19.59 5.04 -2.06
N ASN A 16 -20.88 5.00 -2.37
CA ASN A 16 -21.50 4.96 -3.71
C ASN A 16 -21.10 3.78 -4.63
N GLY A 17 -21.89 2.71 -4.58
CA GLY A 17 -22.26 1.96 -5.78
C GLY A 17 -21.21 1.06 -6.44
N SER A 18 -20.09 0.75 -5.79
CA SER A 18 -19.20 -0.33 -6.23
C SER A 18 -18.53 -0.96 -5.01
N THR A 19 -18.99 -2.16 -4.62
CA THR A 19 -18.48 -2.97 -3.51
C THR A 19 -17.11 -3.59 -3.82
N ALA A 20 -16.13 -2.76 -4.19
CA ALA A 20 -14.76 -3.22 -4.37
C ALA A 20 -14.07 -3.24 -3.00
N VAL A 21 -13.80 -4.45 -2.49
CA VAL A 21 -13.08 -4.62 -1.23
C VAL A 21 -11.60 -4.25 -1.47
N THR A 22 -11.21 -3.04 -1.09
CA THR A 22 -9.85 -2.51 -1.30
C THR A 22 -9.00 -2.63 -0.05
N TYR A 23 -7.73 -2.98 -0.21
CA TYR A 23 -6.74 -2.94 0.86
C TYR A 23 -6.08 -1.56 0.95
N SER A 24 -5.93 -1.02 2.15
CA SER A 24 -5.19 0.23 2.35
C SER A 24 -4.09 0.05 3.38
N THR A 25 -2.87 0.44 3.05
CA THR A 25 -1.73 0.43 3.97
C THR A 25 -1.05 1.78 4.05
N ARG A 26 -0.42 2.08 5.19
CA ARG A 26 0.43 3.27 5.37
C ARG A 26 1.92 2.92 5.22
N ASP A 27 2.26 1.64 5.34
CA ASP A 27 3.64 1.19 5.36
C ASP A 27 4.24 1.25 3.96
N TYR A 28 5.23 2.12 3.78
CA TYR A 28 5.92 2.32 2.50
C TYR A 28 6.60 1.03 1.99
N TRP A 29 7.28 0.32 2.89
CA TRP A 29 7.99 -0.93 2.55
C TRP A 29 7.01 -2.05 2.18
N LEU A 30 5.91 -2.19 2.94
CA LEU A 30 4.86 -3.15 2.65
C LEU A 30 4.14 -2.81 1.34
N ALA A 31 3.83 -1.54 1.10
CA ALA A 31 3.26 -1.08 -0.16
C ALA A 31 4.20 -1.40 -1.34
N GLY A 32 5.51 -1.21 -1.17
CA GLY A 32 6.51 -1.58 -2.17
C GLY A 32 6.54 -3.09 -2.42
N ALA A 33 6.41 -3.89 -1.36
CA ALA A 33 6.37 -5.35 -1.46
C ALA A 33 5.11 -5.83 -2.19
N LEU A 34 3.96 -5.23 -1.89
CA LEU A 34 2.69 -5.51 -2.57
C LEU A 34 2.76 -5.15 -4.05
N LEU A 35 3.30 -3.96 -4.37
CA LEU A 35 3.48 -3.52 -5.74
C LEU A 35 4.45 -4.44 -6.50
N ALA A 36 5.53 -4.87 -5.85
CA ALA A 36 6.51 -5.80 -6.41
C ALA A 36 5.97 -7.23 -6.57
N ALA A 37 5.02 -7.63 -5.72
CA ALA A 37 4.27 -8.89 -5.84
C ALA A 37 3.23 -8.85 -6.97
N GLY A 38 3.09 -7.72 -7.67
CA GLY A 38 2.18 -7.55 -8.82
C GLY A 38 0.80 -7.02 -8.44
N HIS A 39 0.58 -6.59 -7.19
CA HIS A 39 -0.67 -5.95 -6.81
C HIS A 39 -0.76 -4.54 -7.36
N LYS A 40 -1.89 -4.23 -8.00
CA LYS A 40 -2.10 -2.93 -8.64
C LYS A 40 -2.50 -1.89 -7.60
N LEU A 41 -1.66 -0.86 -7.47
CA LEU A 41 -2.01 0.35 -6.70
C LEU A 41 -3.09 1.13 -7.45
N LEU A 42 -4.27 1.27 -6.84
CA LEU A 42 -5.40 2.01 -7.39
C LEU A 42 -5.21 3.51 -7.24
N ARG A 43 -4.94 3.96 -6.01
CA ARG A 43 -4.80 5.39 -5.69
C ARG A 43 -4.01 5.62 -4.41
N LEU A 44 -3.53 6.85 -4.26
CA LEU A 44 -2.95 7.39 -3.04
C LEU A 44 -4.00 8.25 -2.37
N ASP A 45 -4.42 7.86 -1.17
CA ASP A 45 -5.39 8.58 -0.37
C ASP A 45 -4.65 9.38 0.70
N TRP A 46 -4.67 10.71 0.60
CA TRP A 46 -3.99 11.58 1.56
C TRP A 46 -4.99 12.02 2.63
N GLN A 47 -4.84 11.52 3.85
CA GLN A 47 -5.67 11.93 4.99
C GLN A 47 -4.81 12.58 6.06
N SER A 48 -5.14 13.83 6.42
CA SER A 48 -4.48 14.59 7.50
C SER A 48 -2.94 14.59 7.40
N GLY A 49 -2.41 14.81 6.19
CA GLY A 49 -0.97 14.85 5.93
C GLY A 49 -0.28 13.47 5.84
N ARG A 50 -1.04 12.37 5.85
CA ARG A 50 -0.50 11.01 5.74
C ARG A 50 -1.00 10.35 4.45
N ALA A 51 -0.09 9.77 3.69
CA ALA A 51 -0.40 8.99 2.49
C ALA A 51 -0.82 7.57 2.87
N PHE A 52 -1.94 7.13 2.31
CA PHE A 52 -2.43 5.76 2.35
C PHE A 52 -2.40 5.19 0.94
N PHE A 53 -1.77 4.03 0.79
CA PHE A 53 -1.67 3.30 -0.46
C PHE A 53 -2.88 2.37 -0.57
N VAL A 54 -3.75 2.62 -1.53
CA VAL A 54 -4.96 1.80 -1.77
C VAL A 54 -4.70 0.84 -2.93
N PHE A 55 -4.81 -0.45 -2.65
CA PHE A 55 -4.62 -1.54 -3.60
C PHE A 55 -5.93 -2.24 -3.92
N ASN A 56 -5.98 -2.83 -5.11
CA ASN A 56 -7.06 -3.73 -5.50
C ASN A 56 -6.90 -5.08 -4.78
N ASP A 57 -8.03 -5.76 -4.54
CA ASP A 57 -8.08 -7.11 -3.96
C ASP A 57 -7.57 -7.23 -2.53
N LEU A 58 -8.47 -7.03 -1.55
CA LEU A 58 -8.16 -7.13 -0.13
C LEU A 58 -7.55 -8.47 0.29
N GLU A 59 -8.16 -9.59 -0.07
CA GLU A 59 -7.71 -10.92 0.36
C GLU A 59 -6.28 -11.24 -0.10
N LYS A 60 -5.96 -10.90 -1.34
CA LYS A 60 -4.62 -11.16 -1.89
C LYS A 60 -3.57 -10.26 -1.25
N CYS A 61 -3.91 -9.00 -1.01
CA CYS A 61 -3.02 -8.08 -0.31
C CYS A 61 -2.81 -8.50 1.15
N GLU A 62 -3.83 -9.00 1.83
CA GLU A 62 -3.69 -9.53 3.20
C GLU A 62 -2.79 -10.76 3.25
N GLN A 63 -2.95 -11.70 2.30
CA GLN A 63 -2.08 -12.87 2.20
C GLN A 63 -0.62 -12.46 1.95
N ALA A 64 -0.39 -11.55 1.01
CA ALA A 64 0.96 -11.04 0.71
C ALA A 64 1.55 -10.24 1.88
N ALA A 65 0.73 -9.47 2.61
CA ALA A 65 1.16 -8.78 3.82
C ALA A 65 1.52 -9.76 4.93
N GLY A 66 0.72 -10.81 5.13
CA GLY A 66 1.03 -11.90 6.06
C GLY A 66 2.36 -12.58 5.70
N ALA A 67 2.58 -12.88 4.42
CA ALA A 67 3.83 -13.45 3.93
C ALA A 67 5.03 -12.51 4.09
N TYR A 68 4.82 -11.19 3.94
CA TYR A 68 5.86 -10.18 4.17
C TYR A 68 6.31 -10.18 5.62
N TRP A 69 5.36 -10.15 6.56
CA TRP A 69 5.67 -10.18 8.00
C TRP A 69 6.23 -11.52 8.47
N ALA A 70 5.80 -12.62 7.86
CA ALA A 70 6.37 -13.95 8.10
C ALA A 70 7.75 -14.16 7.46
N GLY A 71 8.23 -13.23 6.63
CA GLY A 71 9.49 -13.34 5.89
C GLY A 71 9.49 -14.40 4.79
N THR A 72 8.30 -14.86 4.36
CA THR A 72 8.13 -15.88 3.32
C THR A 72 7.82 -15.30 1.94
N LEU A 73 7.53 -14.00 1.85
CA LEU A 73 7.27 -13.32 0.59
C LEU A 73 8.55 -13.25 -0.27
N LYS A 74 8.53 -13.94 -1.41
CA LYS A 74 9.63 -13.92 -2.39
C LYS A 74 9.31 -12.92 -3.50
N VAL A 75 10.08 -11.83 -3.55
CA VAL A 75 10.05 -10.85 -4.63
C VAL A 75 11.46 -10.63 -5.16
N SER A 76 11.58 -10.33 -6.45
CA SER A 76 12.88 -9.97 -7.03
C SER A 76 13.36 -8.65 -6.43
N ALA A 77 14.59 -8.61 -5.92
CA ALA A 77 15.17 -7.40 -5.33
C ALA A 77 15.11 -6.21 -6.30
N LYS A 78 15.38 -6.44 -7.59
CA LYS A 78 15.29 -5.39 -8.62
C LYS A 78 13.88 -4.83 -8.75
N VAL A 79 12.88 -5.71 -8.77
CA VAL A 79 11.46 -5.33 -8.87
C VAL A 79 11.02 -4.59 -7.61
N PHE A 80 11.48 -5.02 -6.43
CA PHE A 80 11.20 -4.35 -5.18
C PHE A 80 11.78 -2.93 -5.13
N THR A 81 13.05 -2.75 -5.51
CA THR A 81 13.66 -1.42 -5.56
C THR A 81 12.97 -0.52 -6.58
N ASP A 82 12.60 -1.05 -7.75
CA ASP A 82 11.88 -0.29 -8.77
C ASP A 82 10.47 0.11 -8.28
N ALA A 83 9.76 -0.82 -7.63
CA ALA A 83 8.45 -0.57 -7.03
C ALA A 83 8.49 0.55 -5.98
N LEU A 84 9.50 0.55 -5.09
CA LEU A 84 9.69 1.63 -4.13
C LEU A 84 9.95 2.97 -4.83
N ARG A 85 10.80 2.98 -5.86
CA ARG A 85 11.06 4.18 -6.65
C ARG A 85 9.78 4.70 -7.31
N THR A 86 8.97 3.83 -7.89
CA THR A 86 7.65 4.19 -8.45
C THR A 86 6.71 4.73 -7.39
N LEU A 87 6.67 4.16 -6.18
CA LEU A 87 5.84 4.70 -5.09
C LEU A 87 6.29 6.09 -4.67
N LYS A 88 7.60 6.31 -4.53
CA LYS A 88 8.16 7.63 -4.23
C LYS A 88 7.82 8.64 -5.31
N ASP A 89 7.97 8.25 -6.57
CA ASP A 89 7.61 9.08 -7.72
C ASP A 89 6.10 9.40 -7.74
N ARG A 90 5.23 8.47 -7.35
CA ARG A 90 3.79 8.77 -7.23
C ARG A 90 3.44 9.66 -6.03
N LEU A 91 4.17 9.53 -4.92
CA LEU A 91 3.97 10.37 -3.72
C LEU A 91 4.39 11.82 -3.98
N TYR A 92 5.47 12.02 -4.73
CA TYR A 92 6.16 13.30 -4.84
C TYR A 92 6.16 13.89 -6.26
N GLY A 93 5.99 13.06 -7.28
CA GLY A 93 6.01 13.44 -8.69
C GLY A 93 4.72 14.08 -9.18
N ASN A 94 3.59 13.92 -8.46
CA ASN A 94 2.33 14.57 -8.80
C ASN A 94 2.11 15.93 -8.10
N GLY A 95 3.16 16.54 -7.52
CA GLY A 95 3.03 17.85 -6.89
C GLY A 95 4.13 18.29 -5.91
N TYR A 96 5.41 18.13 -6.22
CA TYR A 96 6.40 19.12 -5.75
C TYR A 96 6.27 20.41 -6.57
N ASP A 97 5.07 20.99 -6.59
CA ASP A 97 4.92 22.41 -6.82
C ASP A 97 5.18 23.07 -5.45
N LYS A 98 6.21 23.90 -5.36
CA LYS A 98 6.58 24.65 -4.14
C LYS A 98 5.53 25.70 -3.73
N SER A 99 4.33 25.68 -4.32
CA SER A 99 3.32 26.75 -4.24
C SER A 99 2.06 26.40 -3.43
N ARG A 100 2.00 25.29 -2.69
CA ARG A 100 0.91 25.08 -1.71
C ARG A 100 1.31 25.67 -0.34
N PRO A 101 0.53 26.62 0.20
CA PRO A 101 0.84 27.33 1.44
C PRO A 101 0.84 26.42 2.68
#